data_AF-A0A2H6N9R1-F1
#
_entry.id   AF-A0A2H6N9R1-F1
#
_cell.length_a   1.000
_cell.length_b   1.000
_cell.length_c   1.000
_cell.angle_alpha   90.00
_cell.angle_beta   90.00
_cell.angle_gamma   90.00
#
_symmetry.space_group_name_H-M   'P 1'
#
loop_
_entity.id
_entity.type
_entity.pdbx_description
1 polymer ?
#
loop_
_entity_poly.entity_id
_entity_poly.type
_entity_poly.pdbx_seq_one_letter_code
_entity_poly.pdbx_strand_id
1 'polypeptide(L)'
;MTAEDSTARMNNDSSSMQTNKIPEGLSGAPNEAALLQLVERTGYTMIQENGQRKYGGPPPGWEGLHPPRGCEVFVGKIPRDVYEDELVPVFETAGQIYAMAPSM
;
A
#
# COMPACT_ATOMS: atom_id res chain seq x y z
N MET A 1 -2.67 60.27 -9.22
CA MET A 1 -3.61 59.19 -9.57
C MET A 1 -2.96 58.32 -10.64
N THR A 2 -2.42 57.17 -10.27
CA THR A 2 -1.96 56.14 -11.22
C THR A 2 -2.81 54.90 -11.00
N ALA A 3 -3.39 54.40 -12.09
CA ALA A 3 -4.36 53.33 -12.12
C ALA A 3 -3.83 52.02 -11.55
N GLU A 4 -4.69 51.34 -10.82
CA GLU A 4 -4.57 50.02 -10.26
C GLU A 4 -5.13 48.99 -11.26
N ASP A 5 -4.25 48.13 -11.79
CA ASP A 5 -4.63 46.84 -12.37
C ASP A 5 -3.54 45.82 -12.01
N SER A 6 -3.93 44.79 -11.28
CA SER A 6 -3.10 43.60 -11.09
C SER A 6 -4.00 42.40 -10.83
N THR A 7 -4.50 41.85 -11.95
CA THR A 7 -4.46 40.42 -12.29
C THR A 7 -4.74 39.42 -11.15
N ALA A 8 -5.93 38.84 -11.22
CA ALA A 8 -6.33 37.62 -10.52
C ALA A 8 -5.31 36.48 -10.74
N ARG A 9 -4.93 35.82 -9.64
CA ARG A 9 -4.32 34.49 -9.64
C ARG A 9 -5.02 33.64 -8.59
N MET A 10 -6.18 33.09 -8.94
CA MET A 10 -6.75 31.97 -8.20
C MET A 10 -5.85 30.76 -8.47
N ASN A 11 -4.95 30.46 -7.54
CA ASN A 11 -4.27 29.17 -7.49
C ASN A 11 -5.32 28.11 -7.19
N ASN A 12 -5.70 27.36 -8.22
CA ASN A 12 -6.50 26.17 -8.10
C ASN A 12 -5.63 25.10 -7.41
N ASP A 13 -5.78 24.99 -6.08
CA ASP A 13 -5.34 23.82 -5.32
C ASP A 13 -6.21 22.63 -5.77
N SER A 14 -5.87 22.08 -6.93
CA SER A 14 -6.30 20.73 -7.30
C SER A 14 -5.48 19.80 -6.43
N SER A 15 -5.87 19.66 -5.16
CA SER A 15 -5.56 18.49 -4.35
C SER A 15 -5.82 17.29 -5.24
N SER A 16 -4.77 16.61 -5.65
CA SER A 16 -4.82 15.44 -6.51
C SER A 16 -5.71 14.42 -5.81
N MET A 17 -6.97 14.35 -6.22
CA MET A 17 -7.79 13.17 -6.06
C MET A 17 -7.05 12.11 -6.87
N GLN A 18 -6.12 11.44 -6.21
CA GLN A 18 -5.34 10.35 -6.75
C GLN A 18 -6.37 9.27 -7.03
N THR A 19 -6.80 9.25 -8.29
CA THR A 19 -7.81 8.33 -8.80
C THR A 19 -7.40 6.94 -8.33
N ASN A 20 -8.27 6.31 -7.53
CA ASN A 20 -8.12 4.94 -7.04
C ASN A 20 -8.10 4.00 -8.25
N LYS A 21 -6.97 3.96 -8.95
CA LYS A 21 -6.67 2.91 -9.91
C LYS A 21 -6.42 1.69 -9.05
N ILE A 22 -7.38 0.78 -9.09
CA ILE A 22 -7.25 -0.59 -8.62
C ILE A 22 -5.81 -1.05 -8.96
N PRO A 23 -4.96 -1.35 -7.97
CA PRO A 23 -3.58 -1.76 -8.22
C PRO A 23 -3.57 -2.94 -9.18
N GLU A 24 -2.83 -2.81 -10.30
CA GLU A 24 -2.62 -3.90 -11.25
C GLU A 24 -2.06 -5.11 -10.48
N GLY A 25 -2.87 -6.17 -10.38
CA GLY A 25 -2.53 -7.39 -9.64
C GLY A 25 -3.49 -7.76 -8.50
N LEU A 26 -4.47 -6.92 -8.17
CA LEU A 26 -5.59 -7.31 -7.30
C LEU A 26 -6.76 -7.89 -8.09
N SER A 27 -6.93 -7.45 -9.34
CA SER A 27 -8.08 -7.82 -10.16
C SER A 27 -8.07 -9.30 -10.55
N GLY A 28 -9.18 -9.99 -10.34
CA GLY A 28 -9.34 -11.42 -10.65
C GLY A 28 -8.82 -12.36 -9.55
N ALA A 29 -8.33 -11.84 -8.43
CA ALA A 29 -8.06 -12.66 -7.24
C ALA A 29 -9.39 -13.09 -6.58
N PRO A 30 -9.47 -14.31 -6.01
CA PRO A 30 -10.68 -14.76 -5.32
C PRO A 30 -11.06 -13.86 -4.14
N ASN A 31 -10.08 -13.17 -3.57
CA ASN A 31 -10.16 -12.24 -2.45
C ASN A 31 -10.03 -10.77 -2.86
N GLU A 32 -10.23 -10.41 -4.14
CA GLU A 32 -10.05 -9.04 -4.67
C GLU A 32 -10.70 -7.96 -3.79
N ALA A 33 -11.97 -8.17 -3.39
CA ALA A 33 -12.69 -7.19 -2.57
C ALA A 33 -12.04 -6.97 -1.19
N ALA A 34 -11.55 -8.04 -0.55
CA ALA A 34 -10.88 -7.95 0.75
C ALA A 34 -9.51 -7.26 0.64
N LEU A 35 -8.78 -7.52 -0.45
CA LEU A 35 -7.50 -6.88 -0.72
C LEU A 35 -7.65 -5.38 -1.01
N LEU A 36 -8.68 -5.00 -1.76
CA LEU A 36 -8.99 -3.59 -2.01
C LEU A 36 -9.31 -2.86 -0.72
N GLN A 37 -10.15 -3.45 0.14
CA GLN A 37 -10.43 -2.89 1.47
C GLN A 37 -9.17 -2.82 2.34
N LEU A 38 -8.29 -3.81 2.26
CA LEU A 38 -7.05 -3.81 3.00
C LEU A 38 -6.16 -2.63 2.58
N VAL A 39 -5.91 -2.49 1.28
CA VAL A 39 -5.09 -1.40 0.71
C VAL A 39 -5.70 -0.03 1.02
N GLU A 40 -7.02 0.11 0.88
CA GLU A 40 -7.72 1.36 1.20
C GLU A 40 -7.64 1.71 2.70
N ARG A 41 -7.81 0.71 3.58
CA ARG A 41 -7.75 0.89 5.03
C ARG A 41 -6.35 1.25 5.51
N THR A 42 -5.33 0.54 5.03
CA THR A 42 -3.96 0.68 5.55
C THR A 42 -3.15 1.72 4.79
N GLY A 43 -3.56 2.05 3.55
CA GLY A 43 -2.83 2.91 2.62
C GLY A 43 -1.59 2.25 2.00
N TYR A 44 -1.33 0.97 2.29
CA TYR A 44 -0.14 0.26 1.80
C TYR A 44 -0.25 -0.02 0.31
N THR A 45 0.89 -0.03 -0.35
CA THR A 45 0.98 -0.48 -1.75
C THR A 45 0.93 -2.00 -1.83
N MET A 46 0.40 -2.51 -2.93
CA MET A 46 0.38 -3.94 -3.20
C MET A 46 0.75 -4.19 -4.67
N ILE A 47 1.77 -5.01 -4.90
CA ILE A 47 2.36 -5.23 -6.23
C ILE A 47 2.34 -6.74 -6.52
N GLN A 48 1.86 -7.12 -7.70
CA GLN A 48 1.94 -8.51 -8.16
C GLN A 48 3.09 -8.68 -9.15
N GLU A 49 4.02 -9.59 -8.85
CA GLU A 49 5.15 -9.96 -9.71
C GLU A 49 5.18 -11.48 -9.89
N ASN A 50 5.16 -11.94 -11.15
CA ASN A 50 5.26 -13.37 -11.48
C ASN A 50 4.20 -14.25 -10.76
N GLY A 51 2.99 -13.72 -10.54
CA GLY A 51 1.91 -14.40 -9.82
C GLY A 51 2.03 -14.35 -8.29
N GLN A 52 3.09 -13.77 -7.73
CA GLN A 52 3.25 -13.53 -6.30
C GLN A 52 2.85 -12.10 -5.96
N ARG A 53 2.19 -11.91 -4.82
CA ARG A 53 1.77 -10.58 -4.35
C ARG A 53 2.66 -10.12 -3.21
N LYS A 54 3.11 -8.86 -3.27
CA LYS A 54 3.93 -8.21 -2.25
C LYS A 54 3.13 -7.06 -1.65
N TYR A 55 3.05 -7.02 -0.33
CA TYR A 55 2.38 -5.98 0.45
C TYR A 55 3.42 -5.05 1.10
N GLY A 56 3.31 -3.75 0.88
CA GLY A 56 4.18 -2.73 1.47
C GLY A 56 5.56 -2.60 0.83
N GLY A 57 6.55 -2.24 1.66
CA GLY A 57 7.92 -2.00 1.24
C GLY A 57 8.14 -0.67 0.53
N PRO A 58 7.91 0.49 1.18
CA PRO A 58 7.74 0.71 2.62
C PRO A 58 6.29 1.06 3.05
N PRO A 59 6.01 1.20 4.36
CA PRO A 59 4.74 1.74 4.85
C PRO A 59 4.42 3.16 4.34
N PRO A 60 3.14 3.57 4.34
CA PRO A 60 2.75 4.94 4.01
C PRO A 60 3.42 5.95 4.94
N GLY A 61 4.02 7.00 4.37
CA GLY A 61 4.72 8.03 5.15
C GLY A 61 6.04 7.58 5.77
N TRP A 62 6.64 6.47 5.31
CA TRP A 62 7.93 6.01 5.81
C TRP A 62 9.08 6.91 5.34
N GLU A 63 9.63 7.70 6.26
CA GLU A 63 10.80 8.57 6.05
C GLU A 63 12.01 8.03 6.82
N GLY A 64 12.41 6.80 6.51
CA GLY A 64 13.50 6.13 7.21
C GLY A 64 14.27 5.15 6.34
N LEU A 65 15.41 4.69 6.85
CA LEU A 65 16.11 3.56 6.25
C LEU A 65 15.22 2.31 6.33
N HIS A 66 15.44 1.36 5.42
CA HIS A 66 14.85 0.04 5.53
C HIS A 66 15.31 -0.62 6.85
N PRO A 67 14.45 -1.44 7.50
CA PRO A 67 14.84 -2.20 8.67
C PRO A 67 16.12 -3.02 8.39
N PRO A 68 17.04 -3.13 9.36
CA PRO A 68 18.26 -3.92 9.19
C PRO A 68 17.95 -5.41 9.02
N ARG A 69 18.93 -6.15 8.50
CA ARG A 69 18.84 -7.62 8.41
C ARG A 69 18.53 -8.24 9.77
N GLY A 70 17.68 -9.26 9.78
CA GLY A 70 17.21 -9.90 11.01
C GLY A 70 15.95 -9.28 11.62
N CYS A 71 15.40 -8.21 11.03
CA CYS A 71 14.05 -7.70 11.34
C CYS A 71 12.95 -8.41 10.53
N GLU A 72 13.24 -9.61 10.04
CA GLU A 72 12.34 -10.42 9.21
C GLU A 72 12.02 -11.74 9.90
N VAL A 73 10.81 -12.23 9.69
CA VAL A 73 10.35 -13.54 10.20
C VAL A 73 9.90 -14.40 9.03
N PHE A 74 10.24 -15.67 9.07
CA PHE A 74 9.76 -16.65 8.08
C PHE A 74 8.58 -17.41 8.66
N VAL A 75 7.46 -17.34 7.95
CA VAL A 75 6.22 -18.02 8.36
C VAL A 75 5.93 -19.12 7.34
N GLY A 76 6.19 -20.35 7.76
CA GLY A 76 5.93 -21.54 6.95
C GLY A 76 4.58 -22.18 7.26
N LYS A 77 4.26 -23.24 6.50
CA LYS A 77 3.04 -24.07 6.70
C LYS A 77 1.72 -23.28 6.60
N ILE A 78 1.72 -22.18 5.85
CA ILE A 78 0.50 -21.45 5.52
C ILE A 78 -0.36 -22.29 4.55
N PRO A 79 -1.66 -22.48 4.83
CA PRO A 79 -2.58 -23.12 3.90
C PRO A 79 -2.62 -22.39 2.54
N ARG A 80 -2.88 -23.11 1.44
CA ARG A 80 -2.78 -22.54 0.08
C ARG A 80 -3.86 -21.51 -0.25
N ASP A 81 -4.92 -21.50 0.53
CA ASP A 81 -6.10 -20.65 0.44
C ASP A 81 -6.01 -19.42 1.35
N VAL A 82 -4.96 -19.31 2.17
CA VAL A 82 -4.70 -18.15 3.03
C VAL A 82 -3.78 -17.17 2.31
N TYR A 83 -4.18 -15.90 2.29
CA TYR A 83 -3.51 -14.82 1.56
C TYR A 83 -3.32 -13.57 2.44
N GLU A 84 -2.83 -12.48 1.84
CA GLU A 84 -2.45 -11.26 2.56
C GLU A 84 -3.62 -10.59 3.29
N ASP A 85 -4.86 -10.73 2.81
CA ASP A 85 -6.06 -10.22 3.49
C ASP A 85 -6.29 -10.85 4.86
N GLU A 86 -5.93 -12.13 5.03
CA GLU A 86 -6.02 -12.81 6.33
C GLU A 86 -4.73 -12.70 7.14
N LEU A 87 -3.57 -12.73 6.48
CA LEU A 87 -2.26 -12.69 7.16
C LEU A 87 -1.96 -11.29 7.71
N VAL A 88 -2.22 -10.23 6.96
CA VAL A 88 -1.88 -8.86 7.37
C VAL A 88 -2.55 -8.48 8.70
N PRO A 89 -3.87 -8.67 8.89
CA PRO A 89 -4.50 -8.37 10.18
C PRO A 89 -3.88 -9.13 11.36
N VAL A 90 -3.40 -10.36 11.16
CA VAL A 90 -2.74 -11.14 12.20
C VAL A 90 -1.38 -10.54 12.56
N PHE A 91 -0.54 -10.23 11.57
CA PHE A 91 0.79 -9.68 11.81
C PHE A 91 0.77 -8.22 12.26
N GLU A 92 -0.27 -7.45 11.89
CA GLU A 92 -0.49 -6.09 12.41
C GLU A 92 -0.61 -6.07 13.94
N THR A 93 -1.05 -7.18 14.57
CA THR A 93 -1.11 -7.27 16.04
C THR A 93 0.26 -7.30 16.71
N ALA A 94 1.30 -7.73 16.00
CA ALA A 94 2.67 -7.77 16.52
C ALA A 94 3.40 -6.43 16.34
N GLY A 95 2.93 -5.58 15.42
CA GLY A 95 3.50 -4.26 15.15
C GLY A 95 3.29 -3.80 13.72
N GLN A 96 3.90 -2.66 13.37
CA GLN A 96 3.85 -2.13 12.01
C GLN A 96 4.66 -3.01 11.06
N ILE A 97 3.99 -3.57 10.05
CA ILE A 97 4.61 -4.41 9.04
C ILE A 97 5.37 -3.51 8.06
N TYR A 98 6.67 -3.72 7.87
CA TYR A 98 7.41 -2.97 6.85
C TYR A 98 7.07 -3.45 5.43
N ALA A 99 7.12 -4.77 5.23
CA ALA A 99 6.74 -5.44 4.00
C ALA A 99 6.35 -6.89 4.31
N MET A 100 5.50 -7.47 3.46
CA MET A 100 5.20 -8.89 3.44
C MET A 100 5.31 -9.37 1.99
N ALA A 101 6.11 -10.42 1.79
CA ALA A 101 6.31 -11.02 0.48
C ALA A 101 6.37 -12.55 0.62
N PRO A 102 5.82 -13.32 -0.32
CA PRO A 102 6.04 -14.74 -0.41
C PRO A 102 7.55 -15.01 -0.56
N SER A 103 8.08 -15.92 0.27
CA SER A 103 9.40 -16.49 0.02
C SER A 103 9.26 -17.57 -1.06
N MET A 104 10.08 -17.48 -2.12
CA MET A 104 10.32 -18.61 -3.03
C MET A 104 11.12 -19.71 -2.34
#